data_AF-A0A3D5UNI8-F1
#
_entry.id   AF-A0A3D5UNI8-F1
#
_cell.length_a   1.000
_cell.length_b   1.000
_cell.length_c   1.000
_cell.angle_alpha   90.00
_cell.angle_beta   90.00
_cell.angle_gamma   90.00
#
_symmetry.space_group_name_H-M   'P 1'
#
loop_
_entity.id
_entity.type
_entity.pdbx_description
1 polymer ?
#
loop_
_entity_poly.entity_id
_entity_poly.type
_entity_poly.pdbx_seq_one_letter_code
_entity_poly.pdbx_strand_id
1 'polypeptide(L)' 'MDSITIKTPAKINLTLDVIRKREDGYHDVSMVMQSIDLYDTLTFT' A
#
# COMPACT_ATOMS: atom_id res chain seq x y z
N MET A 1 -3.73 11.08 29.44
CA MET A 1 -4.34 10.43 28.27
C MET A 1 -3.28 9.55 27.69
N ASP A 2 -3.59 8.27 27.52
CA ASP A 2 -2.62 7.31 27.01
C ASP A 2 -2.56 7.45 25.49
N SER A 3 -1.35 7.60 24.95
CA SER A 3 -1.13 7.67 23.51
C SER A 3 -0.73 6.31 22.94
N ILE A 4 -1.10 6.06 21.69
CA ILE A 4 -0.76 4.83 20.95
C ILE A 4 0.11 5.22 19.76
N THR A 5 1.28 4.58 19.64
CA THR A 5 2.18 4.76 18.49
C THR A 5 2.27 3.48 17.67
N ILE A 6 2.12 3.60 16.35
CA ILE A 6 2.07 2.49 15.40
C ILE A 6 3.01 2.76 14.23
N LYS A 7 3.74 1.74 13.77
CA LYS A 7 4.50 1.76 12.51
C LYS A 7 3.62 1.31 11.36
N THR A 8 3.63 2.03 10.24
CA THR A 8 2.85 1.71 9.04
C THR A 8 3.78 1.38 7.87
N PRO A 9 4.08 0.10 7.60
CA PRO A 9 5.04 -0.29 6.57
C PRO A 9 4.57 0.09 5.17
N ALA A 10 5.49 0.66 4.40
CA ALA A 10 5.34 0.92 2.99
C ALA A 10 5.35 -0.39 2.19
N LYS A 11 4.87 -0.33 0.95
CA LYS A 11 4.94 -1.44 0.01
C LYS A 11 5.53 -1.01 -1.31
N ILE A 12 6.17 -1.95 -1.99
CA ILE A 12 6.55 -1.85 -3.40
C ILE A 12 5.81 -2.93 -4.19
N ASN A 13 5.63 -2.68 -5.49
CA ASN A 13 5.20 -3.71 -6.44
C ASN A 13 6.47 -4.25 -7.10
N LEU A 14 6.80 -5.52 -6.89
CA LEU A 14 7.95 -6.16 -7.55
C LEU A 14 7.68 -6.39 -9.04
N THR A 15 6.42 -6.65 -9.37
CA THR A 15 5.88 -6.66 -10.74
C THR A 15 4.53 -5.97 -10.73
N LEU A 16 4.16 -5.37 -11.87
CA LEU A 16 2.83 -4.83 -12.10
C LEU A 16 2.51 -4.85 -13.58
N ASP A 17 1.41 -5.51 -13.93
CA ASP A 17 0.87 -5.56 -15.28
C ASP A 17 -0.53 -4.96 -15.31
N VAL A 18 -0.79 -4.15 -16.33
CA VAL A 18 -2.12 -3.61 -16.63
C VAL A 18 -2.80 -4.53 -17.62
N ILE A 19 -3.87 -5.20 -17.20
CA ILE A 19 -4.53 -6.24 -18.00
C ILE A 19 -5.51 -5.61 -18.99
N ARG A 20 -6.36 -4.69 -18.50
CA ARG A 20 -7.34 -3.97 -19.34
C ARG A 20 -7.88 -2.73 -18.62
N LYS A 21 -8.41 -1.79 -19.40
CA LYS A 21 -9.24 -0.71 -18.90
C LYS A 21 -10.66 -1.21 -18.63
N ARG A 22 -11.24 -0.79 -17.52
CA ARG A 22 -12.62 -1.06 -17.09
C ARG A 22 -13.55 0.06 -17.53
N GLU A 23 -14.85 -0.22 -17.54
CA GLU A 23 -15.89 0.75 -17.92
C GLU A 23 -16.01 1.91 -16.92
N ASP A 24 -15.65 1.68 -15.65
CA ASP A 24 -15.62 2.70 -14.59
C ASP A 24 -14.40 3.63 -14.65
N GLY A 25 -13.54 3.48 -15.66
CA GLY A 25 -12.34 4.30 -15.85
C GLY A 25 -11.09 3.79 -15.13
N TYR A 26 -11.19 2.72 -14.33
CA TYR A 26 -10.04 2.07 -13.69
C TYR A 26 -9.43 0.99 -14.59
N HIS A 27 -8.43 0.26 -14.08
CA HIS A 27 -7.82 -0.88 -14.78
C HIS A 27 -7.84 -2.12 -13.89
N ASP A 28 -8.06 -3.27 -14.52
CA ASP A 28 -7.71 -4.54 -13.90
C ASP A 28 -6.19 -4.68 -13.99
N VAL A 29 -5.56 -4.99 -12.85
CA VAL A 29 -4.10 -5.09 -12.73
C VAL A 29 -3.72 -6.40 -12.04
N SER A 30 -2.60 -6.98 -12.45
CA SER A 30 -1.95 -8.11 -11.75
C SER A 30 -0.63 -7.62 -11.18
N MET A 31 -0.30 -7.95 -9.93
CA MET A 31 0.93 -7.50 -9.30
C MET A 31 1.39 -8.43 -8.18
N VAL A 32 2.69 -8.41 -7.88
CA VAL A 32 3.26 -8.98 -6.66
C VAL A 32 3.61 -7.84 -5.70
N MET A 33 2.87 -7.71 -4.60
CA MET A 33 3.11 -6.70 -3.58
C MET A 33 4.01 -7.23 -2.46
N GLN A 34 4.98 -6.42 -2.05
CA GLN A 34 5.88 -6.71 -0.92
C GLN A 34 5.92 -5.52 0.02
N SER A 35 5.57 -5.74 1.29
CA SER A 35 5.84 -4.77 2.36
C SER A 35 7.33 -4.73 2.65
N ILE A 36 7.85 -3.53 2.91
CA ILE A 36 9.28 -3.31 3.22
C ILE A 36 9.44 -2.63 4.57
N ASP A 37 10.66 -2.61 5.08
CA ASP A 37 10.99 -2.05 6.39
C ASP A 37 10.99 -0.51 6.44
N LEU A 38 10.68 0.17 5.32
CA LEU A 38 10.39 1.60 5.31
C LEU A 38 8.97 1.83 5.83
N TYR A 39 8.78 2.70 6.83
CA TYR A 39 7.47 2.97 7.41
C TYR A 39 7.33 4.41 7.89
N ASP A 40 6.09 4.89 7.88
CA ASP A 40 5.71 6.07 8.67
C ASP A 40 5.44 5.66 10.13
N THR A 41 5.49 6.62 11.04
CA THR A 41 5.13 6.43 12.46
C THR A 41 3.95 7.34 12.79
N LEU A 42 2.82 6.75 13.18
CA LEU A 42 1.61 7.47 13.55
C LEU A 42 1.40 7.39 15.05
N THR A 43 1.12 8.54 15.68
CA THR A 43 0.79 8.64 17.11
C THR A 43 -0.61 9.20 17.26
N PHE A 44 -1.43 8.51 18.05
CA PHE A 44 -2.80 8.88 18.38
C PHE A 44 -2.87 9.25 19.86
N THR A 45 -3.53 10.37 20.17
CA THR A 45 -3.61 10.98 21.51
C THR A 45 -5.04 11.23 21.92
#